data_AF-A0A2E6A8Y4-F1
#
_entry.id   AF-A0A2E6A8Y4-F1
#
_cell.length_a   1.000
_cell.length_b   1.000
_cell.length_c   1.000
_cell.angle_alpha   90.00
_cell.angle_beta   90.00
_cell.angle_gamma   90.00
#
_symmetry.space_group_name_H-M   'P 1'
#
loop_
_entity.id
_entity.type
_entity.pdbx_description
1 polymer ?
#
loop_
_entity_poly.entity_id
_entity_poly.type
_entity_poly.pdbx_seq_one_letter_code
_entity_poly.pdbx_strand_id
1 'polypeptide(L)'
;MAYERFSRPNLEGATERDVGDYRLALVSRDVGADGGPTVHVFGPVAGAREEILRFDCFRKAPHYHLAISYADNPVVAIESEDPLGWTLAELGRHFPDFLERAGAPNELDAGWEGQLSEALAEFRSAV
;
A
#
# COMPACT_ATOMS: atom_id res chain seq x y z
N MET A 1 -5.47 18.00 -16.82
CA MET A 1 -5.42 16.53 -16.73
C MET A 1 -6.40 16.13 -15.65
N ALA A 2 -7.43 15.37 -15.99
CA ALA A 2 -8.33 14.82 -14.99
C ALA A 2 -7.61 13.61 -14.39
N TYR A 3 -7.16 13.73 -13.15
CA TYR A 3 -6.79 12.57 -12.36
C TYR A 3 -8.09 11.79 -12.20
N GLU A 4 -8.26 10.66 -12.88
CA GLU A 4 -9.37 9.74 -12.60
C GLU A 4 -9.15 9.22 -11.17
N ARG A 5 -9.65 9.99 -10.21
CA ARG A 5 -9.61 9.66 -8.80
C ARG A 5 -10.35 8.35 -8.63
N PHE A 6 -9.64 7.33 -8.14
CA PHE A 6 -10.24 6.06 -7.79
C PHE A 6 -11.46 6.26 -6.89
N SER A 7 -12.38 5.30 -6.94
CA SER A 7 -13.28 5.10 -5.82
C SER A 7 -12.41 4.85 -4.59
N ARG A 8 -12.54 5.70 -3.57
CA ARG A 8 -11.80 5.53 -2.32
C ARG A 8 -12.05 4.10 -1.80
N PRO A 9 -11.00 3.36 -1.41
CA PRO A 9 -11.19 2.01 -0.92
C PRO A 9 -12.08 2.03 0.33
N ASN A 10 -12.92 1.02 0.48
CA ASN A 10 -13.61 0.79 1.75
C ASN A 10 -12.59 0.27 2.76
N LEU A 11 -12.34 1.05 3.82
CA LEU A 11 -11.42 0.73 4.91
C LEU A 11 -12.15 0.31 6.19
N GLU A 12 -13.42 -0.10 6.09
CA GLU A 12 -14.16 -0.62 7.23
C GLU A 12 -13.44 -1.83 7.84
N GLY A 13 -13.12 -1.74 9.13
CA GLY A 13 -12.37 -2.77 9.85
C GLY A 13 -10.87 -2.81 9.54
N ALA A 14 -10.31 -1.79 8.90
CA ALA A 14 -8.89 -1.71 8.63
C ALA A 14 -8.07 -1.49 9.91
N THR A 15 -6.89 -2.11 9.97
CA THR A 15 -5.81 -1.71 10.89
C THR A 15 -5.03 -0.58 10.22
N GLU A 16 -5.03 0.61 10.82
CA GLU A 16 -4.43 1.82 10.24
C GLU A 16 -3.28 2.33 11.12
N ARG A 17 -2.18 2.76 10.48
CA ARG A 17 -1.03 3.39 11.16
C ARG A 17 -0.46 4.53 10.32
N ASP A 18 -0.05 5.59 10.98
CA ASP A 18 0.65 6.70 10.35
C ASP A 18 2.18 6.47 10.39
N VAL A 19 2.84 6.85 9.30
CA VAL A 19 4.30 6.84 9.10
C VAL A 19 4.67 8.19 8.50
N GLY A 20 5.01 9.15 9.36
CA GLY A 20 5.07 10.57 9.02
C GLY A 20 3.76 11.06 8.40
N ASP A 21 3.85 11.67 7.22
CA ASP A 21 2.68 12.13 6.45
C ASP A 21 1.92 11.01 5.70
N TYR A 22 2.49 9.81 5.70
CA TYR A 22 1.90 8.65 5.06
C TYR A 22 0.97 7.91 6.02
N ARG A 23 -0.09 7.32 5.49
CA ARG A 23 -0.97 6.41 6.23
C ARG A 23 -0.97 5.06 5.55
N LEU A 24 -0.66 4.03 6.33
CA LEU A 24 -0.78 2.65 5.91
C LEU A 24 -2.09 2.08 6.46
N ALA A 25 -2.76 1.26 5.67
CA ALA A 25 -3.96 0.55 6.10
C ALA A 25 -3.93 -0.90 5.62
N LEU A 26 -4.25 -1.84 6.52
CA LEU A 26 -4.44 -3.25 6.21
C LEU A 26 -5.91 -3.60 6.35
N VAL A 27 -6.51 -4.14 5.29
CA VAL A 27 -7.91 -4.58 5.30
C VAL A 27 -8.07 -5.84 4.44
N SER A 28 -8.97 -6.74 4.84
CA SER A 28 -9.37 -7.87 3.99
C SER A 28 -10.36 -7.41 2.93
N ARG A 29 -10.11 -7.75 1.66
CA ARG A 29 -10.99 -7.42 0.53
C ARG A 29 -11.36 -8.68 -0.23
N ASP A 30 -12.62 -8.77 -0.62
CA ASP A 30 -13.09 -9.76 -1.58
C ASP A 30 -13.50 -9.06 -2.88
N VAL A 31 -12.97 -9.55 -3.99
CA VAL A 31 -13.17 -9.01 -5.34
C VAL A 31 -13.61 -10.15 -6.26
N GLY A 32 -14.91 -10.24 -6.49
CA GLY A 32 -15.50 -11.33 -7.26
C GLY A 32 -15.26 -12.69 -6.59
N ALA A 33 -14.48 -13.57 -7.24
CA ALA A 33 -14.16 -14.90 -6.73
C ALA A 33 -12.74 -15.01 -6.14
N ASP A 34 -12.04 -13.89 -5.97
CA ASP A 34 -10.73 -13.80 -5.32
C ASP A 34 -10.78 -12.80 -4.15
N GLY A 35 -9.72 -12.74 -3.36
CA GLY A 35 -9.62 -11.83 -2.23
C GLY A 35 -8.51 -12.20 -1.27
N GLY A 36 -8.33 -11.38 -0.26
CA GLY A 36 -7.29 -11.53 0.74
C GLY A 36 -6.94 -10.20 1.41
N PRO A 37 -5.89 -10.20 2.24
CA PRO A 37 -5.36 -8.99 2.83
C PRO A 37 -4.95 -7.99 1.74
N THR A 38 -5.19 -6.71 1.98
CA THR A 38 -4.76 -5.62 1.12
C THR A 38 -4.05 -4.58 1.96
N VAL A 39 -2.83 -4.24 1.58
CA VAL A 39 -2.08 -3.13 2.18
C VAL A 39 -2.21 -1.90 1.29
N HIS A 40 -2.78 -0.83 1.83
CA HIS A 40 -2.89 0.47 1.19
C HIS A 40 -1.84 1.42 1.77
N VAL A 41 -1.25 2.26 0.93
CA VAL A 41 -0.41 3.39 1.34
C VAL A 41 -1.00 4.67 0.76
N PHE A 42 -1.36 5.59 1.63
CA PHE A 42 -1.82 6.93 1.28
C PHE A 42 -0.74 7.94 1.60
N GLY A 43 -0.51 8.90 0.71
CA GLY A 43 0.51 9.93 0.91
C GLY A 43 0.13 11.26 0.26
N PRO A 44 0.88 12.33 0.57
CA PRO A 44 0.67 13.63 -0.04
C PRO A 44 1.03 13.60 -1.54
N VAL A 45 0.13 14.12 -2.38
CA VAL A 45 0.29 14.26 -3.82
C VAL A 45 -0.40 15.55 -4.25
N ALA A 46 0.35 16.51 -4.80
CA ALA A 46 -0.17 17.79 -5.30
C ALA A 46 -1.13 18.51 -4.33
N GLY A 47 -0.86 18.45 -3.02
CA GLY A 47 -1.66 19.11 -1.98
C GLY A 47 -2.90 18.33 -1.52
N ALA A 48 -3.10 17.10 -1.98
CA ALA A 48 -4.13 16.17 -1.50
C ALA A 48 -3.49 14.90 -0.91
N ARG A 49 -4.21 14.18 -0.04
CA ARG A 49 -3.83 12.80 0.34
C ARG A 49 -4.49 11.83 -0.62
N GLU A 50 -3.69 11.08 -1.36
CA GLU A 50 -4.13 10.14 -2.39
C GLU A 50 -3.56 8.74 -2.10
N GLU A 51 -4.21 7.68 -2.61
CA GLU A 51 -3.65 6.32 -2.61
C GLU A 51 -2.48 6.29 -3.60
N ILE A 52 -1.30 5.89 -3.15
CA ILE A 52 -0.07 5.88 -3.96
C ILE A 52 0.47 4.46 -4.19
N LEU A 53 0.20 3.53 -3.26
CA LEU A 53 0.52 2.12 -3.38
C LEU A 53 -0.66 1.28 -2.90
N ARG A 54 -0.89 0.16 -3.58
CA ARG A 54 -1.81 -0.87 -3.11
C ARG A 54 -1.24 -2.25 -3.41
N PHE A 55 -1.13 -3.07 -2.37
CA PHE A 55 -0.72 -4.46 -2.47
C PHE A 55 -1.92 -5.35 -2.19
N ASP A 56 -2.51 -5.90 -3.24
CA ASP A 56 -3.61 -6.85 -3.18
C ASP A 56 -3.00 -8.26 -2.98
N CYS A 57 -2.85 -8.68 -1.72
CA CYS A 57 -2.26 -9.96 -1.33
C CYS A 57 -3.30 -11.09 -1.47
N PHE A 58 -3.88 -11.21 -2.65
CA PHE A 58 -4.99 -12.11 -2.93
C PHE A 58 -4.57 -13.57 -3.05
N ARG A 59 -5.52 -14.47 -2.79
CA ARG A 59 -5.30 -15.92 -2.78
C ARG A 59 -4.98 -16.49 -4.16
N LYS A 60 -5.55 -15.96 -5.25
CA LYS A 60 -5.36 -16.50 -6.61
C LYS A 60 -4.44 -15.64 -7.47
N ALA A 61 -4.59 -14.33 -7.41
CA ALA A 61 -3.81 -13.40 -8.22
C ALA A 61 -3.22 -12.28 -7.35
N PRO A 62 -2.22 -12.57 -6.50
CA PRO A 62 -1.59 -11.54 -5.69
C PRO A 62 -0.81 -10.57 -6.59
N HIS A 63 -1.02 -9.27 -6.40
CA HIS A 63 -0.42 -8.23 -7.23
C HIS A 63 -0.34 -6.91 -6.47
N TYR A 64 0.46 -5.98 -6.97
CA TYR A 64 0.48 -4.62 -6.47
C TYR A 64 0.38 -3.61 -7.59
N HIS A 65 -0.04 -2.42 -7.19
CA HIS A 65 -0.19 -1.28 -8.05
C HIS A 65 0.69 -0.13 -7.54
N LEU A 66 1.39 0.51 -8.46
CA LEU A 66 2.20 1.71 -8.23
C LEU A 66 1.45 2.87 -8.85
N ALA A 67 0.63 3.63 -8.13
CA ALA A 67 -0.07 4.70 -8.84
C ALA A 67 -0.84 5.72 -8.02
N ILE A 68 -0.57 6.97 -8.40
CA ILE A 68 -1.48 8.11 -8.43
C ILE A 68 -2.46 8.00 -9.66
N SER A 69 -2.17 7.12 -10.64
CA SER A 69 -2.97 6.84 -11.85
C SER A 69 -2.73 5.39 -12.36
N TYR A 70 -3.72 4.49 -12.29
CA TYR A 70 -3.60 3.08 -12.70
C TYR A 70 -3.54 2.92 -14.24
N ALA A 71 -3.86 3.97 -15.00
CA ALA A 71 -3.85 3.92 -16.46
C ALA A 71 -2.42 3.89 -17.04
N ASP A 72 -1.46 4.47 -16.33
CA ASP A 72 -0.09 4.67 -16.83
C ASP A 72 0.89 3.60 -16.31
N ASN A 73 0.54 2.90 -15.22
CA ASN A 73 1.39 1.90 -14.60
C ASN A 73 0.70 0.52 -14.57
N PRO A 74 1.28 -0.50 -15.22
CA PRO A 74 0.72 -1.84 -15.20
C PRO A 74 0.75 -2.44 -13.79
N VAL A 75 -0.22 -3.29 -13.49
CA VAL A 75 -0.20 -4.13 -12.28
C VAL A 75 1.02 -5.03 -12.30
N VAL A 76 1.65 -5.22 -11.14
CA VAL A 76 2.82 -6.09 -11.01
C VAL A 76 2.44 -7.31 -10.18
N ALA A 77 2.66 -8.49 -10.73
CA ALA A 77 2.39 -9.75 -10.03
C ALA A 77 3.33 -9.93 -8.84
N ILE A 78 2.81 -10.51 -7.75
CA ILE A 78 3.61 -10.93 -6.59
C ILE A 78 3.82 -12.44 -6.71
N GLU A 79 5.06 -12.86 -6.95
CA GLU A 79 5.40 -14.28 -7.06
C GLU A 79 5.87 -14.83 -5.70
N SER A 80 4.92 -15.06 -4.79
CA SER A 80 5.17 -15.58 -3.44
C SER A 80 4.03 -16.48 -2.95
N GLU A 81 4.36 -17.53 -2.20
CA GLU A 81 3.39 -18.39 -1.49
C GLU A 81 2.80 -17.70 -0.24
N ASP A 82 3.50 -16.70 0.31
CA ASP A 82 3.02 -15.79 1.35
C ASP A 82 3.10 -14.34 0.80
N PRO A 83 2.06 -13.90 0.05
CA PRO A 83 2.08 -12.57 -0.56
C PRO A 83 2.14 -11.44 0.46
N LEU A 84 1.43 -11.58 1.59
CA LEU A 84 1.44 -10.54 2.63
C LEU A 84 2.79 -10.49 3.34
N GLY A 85 3.38 -11.63 3.71
CA GLY A 85 4.71 -11.67 4.30
C GLY A 85 5.78 -11.08 3.39
N TRP A 86 5.68 -11.34 2.08
CA TRP A 86 6.53 -10.70 1.06
C TRP A 86 6.31 -9.19 1.03
N THR A 87 5.06 -8.72 0.95
CA THR A 87 4.74 -7.28 0.93
C THR A 87 5.29 -6.54 2.14
N LEU A 88 5.11 -7.08 3.35
CA LEU A 88 5.61 -6.44 4.56
C LEU A 88 7.15 -6.38 4.58
N ALA A 89 7.83 -7.41 4.06
CA ALA A 89 9.29 -7.42 3.96
C ALA A 89 9.80 -6.41 2.92
N GLU A 90 9.13 -6.31 1.77
CA GLU A 90 9.47 -5.36 0.71
C GLU A 90 9.26 -3.92 1.16
N LEU A 91 8.13 -3.61 1.81
CA LEU A 91 7.91 -2.29 2.40
C LEU A 91 8.98 -1.98 3.43
N GLY A 92 9.31 -2.89 4.33
CA GLY A 92 10.33 -2.66 5.36
C GLY A 92 11.74 -2.39 4.81
N ARG A 93 12.07 -2.87 3.60
CA ARG A 93 13.40 -2.71 2.98
C ARG A 93 13.47 -1.58 1.95
N HIS A 94 12.37 -1.35 1.24
CA HIS A 94 12.35 -0.59 0.00
C HIS A 94 11.27 0.51 0.01
N PHE A 95 10.75 0.92 1.17
CA PHE A 95 9.68 1.91 1.25
C PHE A 95 9.97 3.18 0.43
N PRO A 96 11.14 3.85 0.57
CA PRO A 96 11.43 5.05 -0.23
C PRO A 96 11.45 4.76 -1.74
N ASP A 97 12.03 3.63 -2.16
CA ASP A 97 12.07 3.21 -3.57
C ASP A 97 10.65 3.02 -4.14
N PHE A 98 9.72 2.46 -3.36
CA PHE A 98 8.32 2.33 -3.77
C PHE A 98 7.63 3.68 -3.92
N LEU A 99 7.90 4.64 -3.03
CA LEU A 99 7.37 6.01 -3.11
C LEU A 99 7.86 6.73 -4.36
N GLU A 100 9.15 6.59 -4.69
CA GLU A 100 9.73 7.12 -5.93
C GLU A 100 9.06 6.52 -7.17
N ARG A 101 8.94 5.18 -7.20
CA ARG A 101 8.32 4.45 -8.32
C ARG A 101 6.83 4.77 -8.48
N ALA A 102 6.14 5.10 -7.40
CA ALA A 102 4.74 5.55 -7.42
C ALA A 102 4.59 7.00 -7.92
N GLY A 103 5.69 7.74 -8.13
CA GLY A 103 5.67 9.14 -8.51
C GLY A 103 5.30 10.09 -7.35
N ALA A 104 5.43 9.62 -6.10
CA ALA A 104 5.16 10.39 -4.88
C ALA A 104 6.36 10.42 -3.92
N PRO A 105 7.58 10.81 -4.37
CA PRO A 105 8.72 10.97 -3.49
C PRO A 105 8.54 12.22 -2.63
N ASN A 106 7.95 12.07 -1.44
CA ASN A 106 7.91 13.14 -0.46
C ASN A 106 8.97 12.89 0.62
N GLU A 107 9.27 13.94 1.37
CA GLU A 107 10.21 13.87 2.48
C GLU A 107 9.68 12.91 3.56
N LEU A 108 10.56 12.04 4.05
CA LEU A 108 10.30 11.17 5.19
C LEU A 108 10.95 11.80 6.42
N ASP A 109 10.19 11.94 7.50
CA ASP A 109 10.72 12.49 8.76
C ASP A 109 11.72 11.55 9.43
N ALA A 110 12.58 12.04 10.33
CA ALA A 110 13.63 11.21 10.94
C ALA A 110 13.13 9.98 11.75
N GLY A 111 11.83 9.86 12.04
CA GLY A 111 11.23 8.76 12.77
C GLY A 111 10.55 7.70 11.90
N TRP A 112 10.50 7.90 10.58
CA TRP A 112 9.71 7.08 9.65
C TRP A 112 10.04 5.59 9.73
N GLU A 113 11.31 5.23 9.90
CA GLU A 113 11.76 3.83 9.93
C GLU A 113 11.18 3.07 11.13
N GLY A 114 11.14 3.72 12.30
CA GLY A 114 10.57 3.16 13.52
C GLY A 114 9.05 3.02 13.41
N GLN A 115 8.38 4.07 12.94
CA GLN A 115 6.93 4.06 12.72
C GLN A 115 6.51 2.99 11.71
N LEU A 116 7.27 2.85 10.62
CA LEU A 116 7.03 1.82 9.62
C LEU A 116 7.22 0.42 10.22
N SER A 117 8.32 0.19 10.95
CA SER A 117 8.57 -1.10 11.60
C SER A 117 7.42 -1.51 12.52
N GLU A 118 6.93 -0.57 13.34
CA GLU A 118 5.78 -0.81 14.21
C GLU A 118 4.50 -1.11 13.42
N ALA A 119 4.22 -0.36 12.35
CA ALA A 119 3.06 -0.58 11.50
C ALA A 119 3.09 -1.96 10.85
N LEU A 120 4.24 -2.37 10.31
CA LEU A 120 4.40 -3.68 9.68
C LEU A 120 4.30 -4.83 10.69
N ALA A 121 4.80 -4.64 11.90
CA ALA A 121 4.65 -5.61 12.98
C ALA A 121 3.18 -5.78 13.40
N GLU A 122 2.44 -4.67 13.53
CA GLU A 122 1.01 -4.73 13.83
C GLU A 122 0.24 -5.41 12.70
N PHE A 123 0.52 -5.06 11.44
CA PHE A 123 -0.13 -5.66 10.27
C PHE A 123 0.09 -7.17 10.21
N ARG A 124 1.29 -7.64 10.55
CA ARG A 124 1.59 -9.07 10.64
C ARG A 124 0.79 -9.78 11.73
N SER A 125 0.42 -9.08 12.81
CA SER A 125 -0.34 -9.65 13.94
C SER A 125 -1.86 -9.60 13.74
N ALA A 126 -2.35 -8.85 12.74
CA ALA A 126 -3.76 -8.62 12.48
C ALA A 126 -4.41 -9.67 11.54
N VAL A 127 -3.65 -10.65 11.06
CA VAL A 127 -4.07 -11.67 10.09
C VAL A 127 -3.90 -13.10 10.61
#